data_AF-A0A928TJY6-F1
#
_entry.id   AF-A0A928TJY6-F1
#
_cell.length_a   1.000
_cell.length_b   1.000
_cell.length_c   1.000
_cell.angle_alpha   90.00
_cell.angle_beta   90.00
_cell.angle_gamma   90.00
#
_symmetry.space_group_name_H-M   'P 1'
#
loop_
_entity.id
_entity.type
_entity.pdbx_description
1 polymer ?
#
loop_
_entity_poly.entity_id
_entity_poly.type
_entity_poly.pdbx_seq_one_letter_code
_entity_poly.pdbx_strand_id
1 'polypeptide(L)'
;MTLTDAVGGADFVLIDDVVFETEYLRVPDEDTHADDVVLEAKHGEVEVALIRSDFDGAEHLGDGVYRLANGHRLRFLSTATVH
;
A
#
# COMPACT_ATOMS: atom_id res chain seq x y z
N MET A 1 -1.59 -5.38 -14.15
CA MET A 1 -2.11 -4.78 -12.91
C MET A 1 -1.12 -3.73 -12.52
N THR A 2 -1.53 -2.46 -12.51
CA THR A 2 -0.68 -1.38 -12.03
C THR A 2 -0.82 -1.29 -10.52
N LEU A 3 0.18 -0.71 -9.84
CA LEU A 3 0.12 -0.44 -8.41
C LEU A 3 -1.18 0.30 -8.04
N THR A 4 -1.58 1.27 -8.86
CA THR A 4 -2.80 2.06 -8.72
C THR A 4 -4.07 1.19 -8.70
N ASP A 5 -4.10 0.08 -9.46
CA ASP A 5 -5.23 -0.87 -9.46
C ASP A 5 -5.28 -1.71 -8.17
N ALA A 6 -4.13 -1.94 -7.52
CA ALA A 6 -4.01 -2.74 -6.30
C ALA A 6 -4.29 -1.94 -5.01
N VAL A 7 -4.16 -0.61 -5.10
CA VAL A 7 -4.41 0.34 -4.00
C VAL A 7 -5.92 0.44 -3.66
N GLY A 8 -6.83 0.02 -4.53
CA GLY A 8 -8.27 0.11 -4.26
C GLY A 8 -8.77 -0.98 -3.29
N GLY A 9 -9.12 -0.61 -2.05
CA GLY A 9 -9.95 -1.44 -1.16
C GLY A 9 -9.24 -2.57 -0.42
N ALA A 10 -7.96 -2.39 -0.10
CA ALA A 10 -7.25 -3.31 0.78
C ALA A 10 -7.67 -3.09 2.25
N ASP A 11 -8.01 -4.17 2.94
CA ASP A 11 -8.27 -4.15 4.39
C ASP A 11 -6.95 -4.19 5.18
N PHE A 12 -5.94 -4.84 4.61
CA PHE A 12 -4.62 -5.00 5.21
C PHE A 12 -3.52 -4.75 4.19
N VAL A 13 -2.35 -4.38 4.69
CA VAL A 13 -1.12 -4.33 3.91
C VAL A 13 -0.05 -5.18 4.58
N LEU A 14 0.72 -5.91 3.78
CA LEU A 14 1.92 -6.61 4.21
C LEU A 14 3.12 -5.74 3.86
N ILE A 15 3.85 -5.26 4.86
CA ILE A 15 5.08 -4.48 4.70
C ILE A 15 6.23 -5.29 5.31
N ASP A 16 7.19 -5.71 4.49
CA ASP A 16 8.36 -6.51 4.91
C ASP A 16 7.99 -7.67 5.87
N ASP A 17 7.03 -8.49 5.46
CA ASP A 17 6.52 -9.65 6.19
C ASP A 17 5.73 -9.34 7.49
N VAL A 18 5.43 -8.06 7.75
CA VAL A 18 4.55 -7.63 8.85
C VAL A 18 3.21 -7.15 8.31
N VAL A 19 2.11 -7.64 8.88
CA VAL A 19 0.73 -7.27 8.48
C VAL A 19 0.26 -6.07 9.29
N PHE A 20 -0.23 -5.05 8.61
CA PHE A 20 -0.86 -3.86 9.18
C PHE A 20 -2.33 -3.78 8.74
N GLU A 21 -3.20 -3.33 9.65
CA GLU A 21 -4.59 -2.94 9.35
C GLU A 21 -4.56 -1.60 8.62
N THR A 22 -5.32 -1.48 7.54
CA THR A 22 -5.38 -0.25 6.74
C THR A 22 -6.34 0.75 7.40
N GLU A 23 -5.84 1.91 7.80
CA GLU A 23 -6.64 2.99 8.39
C GLU A 23 -7.09 4.01 7.33
N TYR A 24 -6.23 4.25 6.34
CA TYR A 24 -6.49 5.15 5.23
C TYR A 24 -5.86 4.60 3.96
N LEU A 25 -6.60 4.67 2.86
CA LEU A 25 -6.10 4.28 1.56
C LEU A 25 -6.81 5.08 0.47
N ARG A 26 -6.03 5.76 -0.37
CA ARG A 26 -6.54 6.45 -1.56
C ARG A 26 -5.80 6.00 -2.80
N VAL A 27 -6.52 5.88 -3.91
CA VAL A 27 -5.93 5.69 -5.23
C VAL A 27 -5.41 7.04 -5.71
N PRO A 28 -4.10 7.21 -6.01
CA PRO A 28 -3.59 8.47 -6.55
C PRO A 28 -4.22 8.84 -7.89
N ASP A 29 -4.53 10.12 -8.06
CA ASP A 29 -5.11 10.76 -9.23
C ASP A 29 -4.27 11.98 -9.68
N GLU A 30 -4.79 12.78 -10.63
CA GLU A 30 -4.10 13.94 -11.19
C GLU A 30 -3.83 15.07 -10.18
N ASP A 31 -4.60 15.11 -9.09
CA ASP A 31 -4.48 16.09 -8.02
C ASP A 31 -3.62 15.57 -6.84
N THR A 32 -3.10 14.35 -6.94
CA THR A 32 -2.27 13.76 -5.88
C THR A 32 -0.82 14.22 -5.99
N HIS A 33 -0.37 15.02 -5.02
CA HIS A 33 1.00 15.52 -4.96
C HIS A 33 1.97 14.48 -4.38
N ALA A 34 3.27 14.68 -4.61
CA ALA A 34 4.32 13.71 -4.25
C ALA A 34 4.45 13.46 -2.74
N ASP A 35 4.09 14.46 -1.94
CA ASP A 35 4.11 14.46 -0.47
C ASP A 35 2.77 14.12 0.17
N ASP A 36 1.72 13.93 -0.64
CA ASP A 36 0.42 13.52 -0.12
C ASP A 36 0.48 12.09 0.43
N VAL A 37 -0.15 11.89 1.59
CA VAL A 37 -0.37 10.57 2.16
C VAL A 37 -1.31 9.77 1.26
N VAL A 38 -0.92 8.52 0.95
CA VAL A 38 -1.66 7.58 0.11
C VAL A 38 -2.13 6.37 0.91
N LEU A 39 -1.36 5.96 1.91
CA LEU A 39 -1.65 4.83 2.79
C LEU A 39 -1.30 5.20 4.22
N GLU A 40 -2.23 4.96 5.15
CA GLU A 40 -1.94 4.87 6.58
C GLU A 40 -2.36 3.49 7.07
N ALA A 41 -1.51 2.85 7.86
CA ALA A 41 -1.75 1.51 8.38
C ALA A 41 -1.16 1.33 9.78
N LYS A 42 -1.76 0.44 10.59
CA LYS A 42 -1.35 0.21 11.98
C LYS A 42 -1.13 -1.27 12.32
N HIS A 43 -0.20 -1.53 13.23
CA HIS A 43 0.04 -2.83 13.86
C HIS A 43 0.28 -2.62 15.36
N GLY A 44 -0.76 -2.82 16.18
CA GLY A 44 -0.68 -2.52 17.61
C GLY A 44 -0.49 -1.02 17.86
N GLU A 45 0.63 -0.65 18.48
CA GLU A 45 1.01 0.76 18.72
C GLU A 45 1.88 1.36 17.59
N VAL A 46 2.23 0.56 16.57
CA VAL A 46 3.05 1.01 15.45
C VAL A 46 2.14 1.52 14.33
N GLU A 47 2.39 2.74 13.89
CA GLU A 47 1.71 3.36 12.73
C GLU A 47 2.72 3.59 11.61
N VAL A 48 2.26 3.42 10.36
CA VAL A 48 3.02 3.67 9.14
C VAL A 48 2.18 4.55 8.23
N ALA A 49 2.81 5.59 7.67
CA ALA A 49 2.24 6.42 6.62
C ALA A 49 3.17 6.41 5.41
N LEU A 50 2.63 6.12 4.23
CA LEU A 50 3.34 6.19 2.96
C LEU A 50 2.77 7.31 2.11
N ILE A 51 3.66 8.11 1.53
CA ILE A 51 3.30 9.21 0.64
C ILE A 51 3.37 8.77 -0.82
N ARG A 52 2.77 9.55 -1.72
CA ARG A 52 2.72 9.21 -3.15
C ARG A 52 4.09 8.95 -3.77
N SER A 53 5.13 9.66 -3.32
CA SER A 53 6.51 9.45 -3.82
C SER A 53 7.17 8.15 -3.34
N ASP A 54 6.71 7.52 -2.24
CA ASP A 54 7.19 6.18 -1.87
C ASP A 54 6.85 5.13 -2.93
N PHE A 55 5.80 5.39 -3.71
CA PHE A 55 5.31 4.52 -4.78
C PHE A 55 5.96 4.81 -6.13
N ASP A 56 6.80 5.85 -6.24
CA ASP A 56 7.45 6.21 -7.49
C ASP A 56 8.42 5.12 -7.96
N GLY A 57 8.24 4.66 -9.20
CA GLY A 57 9.08 3.60 -9.76
C GLY A 57 8.92 2.25 -9.05
N ALA A 58 7.83 2.04 -8.31
CA ALA A 58 7.59 0.78 -7.62
C ALA A 58 7.64 -0.41 -8.59
N GLU A 59 8.45 -1.41 -8.26
CA GLU A 59 8.71 -2.58 -9.10
C GLU A 59 7.77 -3.72 -8.69
N HIS A 60 6.97 -4.24 -9.61
CA HIS A 60 6.15 -5.43 -9.34
C HIS A 60 7.04 -6.69 -9.36
N LEU A 61 7.16 -7.35 -8.20
CA LEU A 61 8.03 -8.52 -8.00
C LEU A 61 7.32 -9.87 -8.29
N GLY A 62 6.00 -9.86 -8.53
CA GLY A 62 5.17 -11.05 -8.64
C GLY A 62 4.28 -11.27 -7.40
N ASP A 63 3.26 -12.12 -7.54
CA ASP A 63 2.31 -12.49 -6.47
C ASP A 63 1.65 -11.30 -5.75
N GLY A 64 1.50 -10.16 -6.44
CA GLY A 64 0.92 -8.92 -5.90
C GLY A 64 1.87 -8.14 -4.99
N VAL A 65 3.16 -8.49 -4.95
CA VAL A 65 4.19 -7.79 -4.18
C VAL A 65 4.83 -6.70 -5.04
N TYR A 66 5.02 -5.52 -4.43
CA TYR A 66 5.71 -4.38 -5.01
C TYR A 66 6.92 -4.02 -4.16
N ARG A 67 8.05 -3.70 -4.78
CA ARG A 67 9.17 -3.00 -4.12
C ARG A 67 8.97 -1.50 -4.30
N LEU A 68 8.86 -0.78 -3.19
CA LEU A 68 8.71 0.66 -3.15
C LEU A 68 10.04 1.39 -3.40
N ALA A 69 9.97 2.70 -3.65
CA ALA A 69 11.13 3.55 -3.88
C ALA A 69 12.10 3.55 -2.69
N ASN A 70 11.55 3.45 -1.48
CA ASN A 70 12.30 3.36 -0.22
C ASN A 70 12.89 1.96 0.06
N GLY A 71 12.63 0.98 -0.81
CA GLY A 71 13.17 -0.39 -0.73
C GLY A 71 12.28 -1.39 0.01
N HIS A 72 11.25 -0.93 0.72
CA HIS A 72 10.28 -1.79 1.41
C HIS A 72 9.46 -2.61 0.41
N ARG A 73 9.06 -3.81 0.81
CA ARG A 73 8.14 -4.67 0.05
C ARG A 73 6.74 -4.48 0.56
N LEU A 74 5.81 -4.18 -0.33
CA LEU A 74 4.41 -3.95 -0.04
C LEU A 74 3.53 -4.95 -0.79
N ARG A 75 2.52 -5.51 -0.13
CA ARG A 75 1.42 -6.22 -0.76
C ARG A 75 0.09 -5.81 -0.15
N PHE A 76 -0.88 -5.52 -1.01
CA PHE A 76 -2.26 -5.24 -0.62
C PHE A 76 -3.02 -6.55 -0.40
N LEU A 77 -3.77 -6.63 0.69
CA LEU A 77 -4.55 -7.81 1.09
C LEU A 77 -5.99 -7.39 1.37
N SER A 78 -6.95 -8.12 0.80
CA SER A 78 -8.37 -7.95 1.06
C SER A 78 -8.91 -9.16 1.81
N THR A 79 -9.88 -8.94 2.68
CA THR A 79 -10.65 -10.01 3.32
C THR A 79 -11.40 -10.77 2.24
N ALA A 80 -11.20 -12.09 2.17
CA ALA A 80 -11.98 -12.93 1.28
C ALA A 80 -13.37 -13.14 1.87
N THR A 81 -14.40 -12.64 1.21
CA THR A 81 -15.80 -13.00 1.53
C THR A 81 -16.06 -14.40 0.97
N VAL A 82 -16.14 -15.40 1.83
CA VAL A 82 -16.60 -16.75 1.46
C VAL A 82 -18.12 -16.78 1.55
N HIS A 83 -18.80 -16.98 0.41
CA HIS A 83 -20.25 -17.17 0.31
C HIS A 83 -20.61 -18.65 0.29
#